data_AF-A0A3E2VYL4-F1
#
_entry.id   AF-A0A3E2VYL4-F1
#
_cell.length_a   1.000
_cell.length_b   1.000
_cell.length_c   1.000
_cell.angle_alpha   90.00
_cell.angle_beta   90.00
_cell.angle_gamma   90.00
#
_symmetry.space_group_name_H-M   'P 1'
#
loop_
_entity.id
_entity.type
_entity.pdbx_description
1 polymer ?
#
loop_
_entity_poly.entity_id
_entity_poly.type
_entity_poly.pdbx_seq_one_letter_code
_entity_poly.pdbx_strand_id
1 'polypeptide(L)'
;MAKGKGSFKEFLSAIAPEHQVFVEKLNTELIEQGCDLVIKEAKSGYTASYQLEKKTVMNWVFRKTGVFARIYGDNAGKYEDIIASLPADMQKKMTTSRDCKRLIDPNACSDTCVKGFVYALNGDTYRKCRNDGMFFLLTNETAEHIAGLVCAEVIVRKSAL
;
A
#
# COMPACT_ATOMS: atom_id res chain seq x y z
N MET A 1 1.74 30.43 0.41
CA MET A 1 0.79 29.82 -0.56
C MET A 1 0.70 28.32 -0.26
N ALA A 2 -0.34 27.90 0.46
CA ALA A 2 -0.52 26.50 0.85
C ALA A 2 -1.02 25.71 -0.38
N LYS A 3 -0.25 24.74 -0.87
CA LYS A 3 -0.73 23.75 -1.84
C LYS A 3 -1.86 22.96 -1.19
N GLY A 4 -3.02 22.92 -1.86
CA GLY A 4 -4.32 22.54 -1.32
C GLY A 4 -4.34 21.24 -0.52
N LYS A 5 -5.04 21.27 0.61
CA LYS A 5 -5.59 20.06 1.24
C LYS A 5 -6.79 19.65 0.37
N GLY A 6 -6.64 18.60 -0.44
CA GLY A 6 -7.81 18.02 -1.11
C GLY A 6 -8.74 17.41 -0.06
N SER A 7 -10.06 17.54 -0.23
CA SER A 7 -11.01 16.92 0.70
C SER A 7 -11.18 15.42 0.39
N PHE A 8 -11.50 14.63 1.43
CA PHE A 8 -11.81 13.20 1.24
C PHE A 8 -12.98 12.98 0.28
N LYS A 9 -14.00 13.85 0.33
CA LYS A 9 -15.17 13.79 -0.55
C LYS A 9 -14.78 13.95 -2.03
N GLU A 10 -13.88 14.88 -2.35
CA GLU A 10 -13.41 15.07 -3.74
C GLU A 10 -12.56 13.88 -4.21
N PHE A 11 -11.67 13.39 -3.36
CA PHE A 11 -10.93 12.16 -3.65
C PHE A 11 -11.87 10.98 -3.91
N LEU A 12 -12.87 10.77 -3.05
CA LEU A 12 -13.83 9.67 -3.17
C LEU A 12 -14.68 9.80 -4.44
N SER A 13 -15.08 11.02 -4.80
CA SER A 13 -15.82 11.28 -6.04
C SER A 13 -15.02 10.97 -7.30
N ALA A 14 -13.68 10.94 -7.22
CA ALA A 14 -12.81 10.52 -8.32
C ALA A 14 -12.61 8.99 -8.39
N ILE A 15 -12.99 8.24 -7.35
CA ILE A 15 -13.01 6.78 -7.36
C ILE A 15 -14.25 6.31 -8.13
N ALA A 16 -14.10 5.22 -8.90
CA ALA A 16 -15.22 4.60 -9.61
C ALA A 16 -16.36 4.24 -8.64
N PRO A 17 -17.63 4.53 -8.95
CA PRO A 17 -18.76 4.39 -8.02
C PRO A 17 -18.84 3.04 -7.31
N GLU A 18 -18.55 1.95 -8.04
CA GLU A 18 -18.54 0.57 -7.54
C GLU A 18 -17.54 0.33 -6.40
N HIS A 19 -16.51 1.17 -6.25
CA HIS A 19 -15.49 1.04 -5.22
C HIS A 19 -15.61 2.08 -4.10
N GLN A 20 -16.50 3.07 -4.22
CA GLN A 20 -16.59 4.17 -3.25
C GLN A 20 -16.96 3.67 -1.85
N VAL A 21 -17.96 2.78 -1.74
CA VAL A 21 -18.38 2.20 -0.45
C VAL A 21 -17.23 1.48 0.25
N PHE A 22 -16.45 0.69 -0.51
CA PHE A 22 -15.27 0.01 0.01
C PHE A 22 -14.19 1.00 0.48
N VAL A 23 -13.87 2.01 -0.33
CA VAL A 23 -12.85 3.01 0.01
C VAL A 23 -13.24 3.82 1.25
N GLU A 24 -14.53 4.13 1.40
CA GLU A 24 -15.06 4.80 2.59
C GLU A 24 -14.95 3.92 3.84
N LYS A 25 -15.32 2.64 3.74
CA LYS A 25 -15.16 1.66 4.83
C LYS A 25 -13.70 1.52 5.25
N LEU A 26 -12.78 1.31 4.30
CA LEU A 26 -11.36 1.18 4.58
C LEU A 26 -10.77 2.48 5.16
N ASN A 27 -11.26 3.64 4.73
CA ASN A 27 -10.88 4.91 5.36
C ASN A 27 -11.23 4.91 6.85
N THR A 28 -12.49 4.62 7.20
CA THR A 28 -12.93 4.57 8.60
C THR A 28 -12.08 3.62 9.43
N GLU A 29 -11.87 2.40 8.93
CA GLU A 29 -11.05 1.39 9.62
C GLU A 29 -9.60 1.85 9.86
N LEU A 30 -8.96 2.48 8.87
CA LEU A 30 -7.59 2.96 9.02
C LEU A 30 -7.49 4.17 9.97
N ILE A 31 -8.48 5.07 9.96
CA ILE A 31 -8.54 6.21 10.90
C ILE A 31 -8.75 5.70 12.33
N GLU A 32 -9.65 4.73 12.55
CA GLU A 32 -9.87 4.10 13.87
C GLU A 32 -8.62 3.38 14.38
N GLN A 33 -7.82 2.82 13.47
CA GLN A 33 -6.52 2.27 13.82
C GLN A 33 -5.44 3.33 14.10
N GLY A 34 -5.75 4.62 13.94
CA GLY A 34 -4.85 5.73 14.27
C GLY A 34 -4.00 6.22 13.11
N CYS A 35 -4.38 5.91 11.87
CA CYS A 35 -3.75 6.51 10.70
C CYS A 35 -4.28 7.93 10.47
N ASP A 36 -3.40 8.82 10.02
CA ASP A 36 -3.77 10.10 9.42
C ASP A 36 -3.93 9.92 7.91
N LEU A 37 -4.97 10.54 7.33
CA LEU A 37 -5.13 10.63 5.88
C LEU A 37 -4.63 11.98 5.36
N VAL A 38 -3.65 11.94 4.46
CA VAL A 38 -3.11 13.12 3.77
C VAL A 38 -3.44 13.05 2.29
N ILE A 39 -4.27 13.98 1.81
CA ILE A 39 -4.66 14.07 0.39
C ILE A 39 -4.00 15.27 -0.27
N LYS A 40 -3.41 15.02 -1.44
CA LYS A 40 -2.82 16.05 -2.31
C LYS A 40 -3.32 15.85 -3.73
N GLU A 41 -3.58 16.94 -4.43
CA GLU A 41 -3.78 16.90 -5.88
C GLU A 41 -2.50 16.49 -6.60
N ALA A 42 -2.65 15.74 -7.68
CA ALA A 42 -1.57 15.26 -8.54
C ALA A 42 -1.96 15.42 -10.02
N LYS A 43 -0.98 15.31 -10.92
CA LYS A 43 -1.19 15.44 -12.38
C LYS A 43 -2.29 14.54 -12.94
N SER A 44 -2.61 13.44 -12.27
CA SER A 44 -3.61 12.45 -12.71
C SER A 44 -4.69 12.18 -11.67
N GLY A 45 -5.12 13.19 -10.92
CA GLY A 45 -6.16 13.08 -9.90
C GLY A 45 -5.59 13.39 -8.53
N TYR A 46 -5.59 12.42 -7.62
CA TYR A 46 -5.16 12.62 -6.24
C TYR A 46 -4.05 11.64 -5.85
N THR A 47 -3.26 12.02 -4.85
CA THR A 47 -2.50 11.10 -4.02
C THR A 47 -3.10 11.16 -2.63
N ALA A 48 -3.68 10.04 -2.19
CA ALA A 48 -4.22 9.89 -0.84
C ALA A 48 -3.30 8.93 -0.07
N SER A 49 -2.69 9.43 1.00
CA SER A 49 -1.67 8.73 1.78
C SER A 49 -2.16 8.49 3.20
N TYR A 50 -2.27 7.22 3.59
CA TYR A 50 -2.46 6.86 4.99
C TYR A 50 -1.10 6.78 5.69
N GLN A 51 -0.99 7.44 6.84
CA GLN A 51 0.24 7.54 7.61
C GLN A 51 0.00 7.12 9.05
N LEU A 52 0.85 6.25 9.57
CA LEU A 52 0.91 5.95 11.00
C LEU A 52 2.20 6.59 11.53
N GLU A 53 2.08 7.44 12.55
CA GLU A 53 3.21 8.21 13.10
C GLU A 53 4.07 8.90 12.03
N LYS A 54 3.42 9.63 11.11
CA LYS A 54 4.05 10.33 9.97
C LYS A 54 4.75 9.42 8.95
N LYS A 55 4.73 8.10 9.13
CA LYS A 55 5.26 7.13 8.16
C LYS A 55 4.12 6.59 7.31
N THR A 56 4.23 6.75 5.99
CA THR A 56 3.21 6.23 5.07
C THR A 56 3.14 4.70 5.14
N VAL A 57 1.92 4.18 5.30
CA VAL A 57 1.59 2.74 5.27
C VAL A 57 0.97 2.35 3.93
N MET A 58 0.19 3.24 3.32
CA MET A 58 -0.44 3.01 2.03
C MET A 58 -0.66 4.31 1.26
N ASN A 59 -0.58 4.22 -0.07
CA ASN A 59 -1.05 5.26 -0.97
C ASN A 59 -2.11 4.71 -1.92
N TRP A 60 -3.17 5.49 -2.15
CA TRP A 60 -3.94 5.40 -3.38
C TRP A 60 -3.23 6.17 -4.50
N VAL A 61 -2.99 5.50 -5.61
CA VAL A 61 -2.26 6.02 -6.77
C VAL A 61 -3.12 5.91 -8.01
N PHE A 62 -3.57 7.06 -8.54
CA PHE A 62 -4.31 7.11 -9.78
C PHE A 62 -3.40 6.89 -10.98
N ARG A 63 -3.82 6.03 -11.90
CA ARG A 63 -3.20 5.78 -13.20
C ARG A 63 -4.26 5.74 -14.29
N LYS A 64 -3.82 5.78 -15.56
CA LYS A 64 -4.71 5.61 -16.71
C LYS A 64 -5.52 4.32 -16.67
N THR A 65 -4.97 3.26 -16.08
CA THR A 65 -5.59 1.93 -16.01
C THR A 65 -6.42 1.70 -14.74
N GLY A 66 -6.65 2.75 -13.94
CA GLY A 66 -7.40 2.65 -12.69
C GLY A 66 -6.61 3.11 -11.46
N VAL A 67 -7.19 2.87 -10.30
CA VAL A 67 -6.64 3.29 -8.99
C VAL A 67 -5.90 2.12 -8.38
N PHE A 68 -4.68 2.34 -7.92
CA PHE A 68 -3.86 1.30 -7.31
C PHE A 68 -3.62 1.58 -5.83
N ALA A 69 -3.65 0.52 -5.02
CA ALA A 69 -3.12 0.51 -3.67
C ALA A 69 -1.61 0.21 -3.73
N ARG A 70 -0.78 1.17 -3.28
CA ARG A 70 0.62 0.89 -2.93
C ARG A 70 0.71 0.72 -1.44
N ILE A 71 0.96 -0.49 -0.99
CA ILE A 71 1.13 -0.81 0.43
C ILE A 71 2.64 -0.87 0.73
N TYR A 72 3.05 -0.23 1.81
CA TYR A 72 4.42 -0.22 2.27
C TYR A 72 4.63 -1.33 3.30
N GLY A 73 4.77 -2.56 2.81
CA GLY A 73 4.89 -3.77 3.63
C GLY A 73 6.24 -3.91 4.33
N ASP A 74 6.71 -2.88 5.03
CA ASP A 74 7.99 -2.87 5.75
C ASP A 74 8.07 -4.04 6.76
N ASN A 75 6.92 -4.56 7.19
CA ASN A 75 6.81 -5.69 8.12
C ASN A 75 6.22 -6.97 7.48
N ALA A 76 6.29 -7.13 6.16
CA ALA A 76 5.69 -8.26 5.44
C ALA A 76 5.98 -9.65 6.04
N GLY A 77 7.20 -9.87 6.54
CA GLY A 77 7.59 -11.12 7.23
C GLY A 77 6.87 -11.40 8.56
N LYS A 78 6.00 -10.49 9.05
CA LYS A 78 5.22 -10.68 10.29
C LYS A 78 3.75 -11.02 10.04
N TYR A 79 3.31 -11.05 8.78
CA TYR A 79 1.95 -11.41 8.38
C TYR A 79 1.96 -12.30 7.13
N GLU A 80 2.90 -13.24 7.09
CA GLU A 80 3.10 -14.15 5.96
C GLU A 80 1.88 -15.04 5.70
N ASP A 81 1.11 -15.41 6.74
CA ASP A 81 -0.15 -16.15 6.59
C ASP A 81 -1.18 -15.36 5.77
N ILE A 82 -1.24 -14.03 5.96
CA ILE A 82 -2.13 -13.16 5.18
C ILE A 82 -1.65 -13.12 3.73
N ILE A 83 -0.33 -13.03 3.50
CA ILE A 83 0.27 -13.07 2.16
C ILE A 83 -0.01 -14.43 1.47
N ALA A 84 0.09 -15.53 2.20
CA ALA A 84 -0.18 -16.88 1.71
C ALA A 84 -1.66 -17.13 1.41
N SER A 85 -2.56 -16.40 2.08
CA SER A 85 -4.01 -16.46 1.82
C SER A 85 -4.47 -15.64 0.60
N LEU A 86 -3.57 -14.83 0.02
CA LEU A 86 -3.92 -13.99 -1.13
C LEU A 86 -4.30 -14.85 -2.36
N PRO A 87 -5.14 -14.32 -3.25
CA PRO A 87 -5.39 -14.91 -4.56
C PRO A 87 -4.10 -15.16 -5.35
N ALA A 88 -4.09 -16.22 -6.16
CA ALA A 88 -2.90 -16.67 -6.88
C ALA A 88 -2.32 -15.61 -7.83
N ASP A 89 -3.16 -14.75 -8.42
CA ASP A 89 -2.76 -13.64 -9.26
C ASP A 89 -2.07 -12.53 -8.45
N MET A 90 -2.56 -12.22 -7.25
CA MET A 90 -1.93 -11.27 -6.32
C MET A 90 -0.59 -11.82 -5.82
N GLN A 91 -0.52 -13.10 -5.43
CA GLN A 91 0.74 -13.75 -5.08
C GLN A 91 1.73 -13.67 -6.24
N LYS A 92 1.30 -14.06 -7.45
CA LYS A 92 2.13 -13.97 -8.66
C LYS A 92 2.61 -12.54 -8.92
N LYS A 93 1.76 -11.54 -8.70
CA LYS A 93 2.13 -10.12 -8.82
C LYS A 93 3.23 -9.74 -7.82
N MET A 94 3.15 -10.21 -6.59
CA MET A 94 4.17 -9.97 -5.57
C MET A 94 5.49 -10.67 -5.90
N THR A 95 5.45 -11.94 -6.29
CA THR A 95 6.68 -12.73 -6.57
C THR A 95 7.37 -12.29 -7.85
N THR A 96 6.63 -11.81 -8.85
CA THR A 96 7.18 -11.28 -10.12
C THR A 96 7.54 -9.79 -10.07
N SER A 97 7.21 -9.09 -8.98
CA SER A 97 7.61 -7.68 -8.78
C SER A 97 9.13 -7.53 -8.67
N ARG A 98 9.62 -6.30 -8.89
CA ARG A 98 11.05 -6.00 -8.88
C ARG A 98 11.69 -6.32 -7.54
N ASP A 99 12.83 -7.00 -7.60
CA ASP A 99 13.65 -7.20 -6.41
C ASP A 99 14.19 -5.88 -5.87
N CYS A 100 14.33 -5.83 -4.56
CA CYS A 100 14.96 -4.69 -3.93
C CYS A 100 16.47 -4.75 -4.14
N LYS A 101 16.97 -3.96 -5.09
CA LYS A 101 18.40 -3.83 -5.33
C LYS A 101 19.15 -3.43 -4.07
N ARG A 102 18.62 -2.54 -3.23
CA ARG A 102 19.26 -2.11 -1.96
C ARG A 102 19.39 -3.22 -0.90
N LEU A 103 18.53 -4.25 -0.95
CA LEU A 103 18.66 -5.43 -0.08
C LEU A 103 19.69 -6.43 -0.61
N ILE A 104 20.10 -6.32 -1.88
CA ILE A 104 21.10 -7.17 -2.53
C ILE A 104 22.47 -6.48 -2.50
N ASP A 105 22.51 -5.21 -2.90
CA ASP A 105 23.66 -4.32 -2.89
C ASP A 105 23.25 -2.98 -2.24
N PRO A 106 23.79 -2.64 -1.05
CA PRO A 106 23.47 -1.40 -0.34
C PRO A 106 23.64 -0.10 -1.14
N ASN A 107 24.46 -0.10 -2.19
CA ASN A 107 24.77 1.07 -3.03
C ASN A 107 23.98 1.13 -4.34
N ALA A 108 23.15 0.12 -4.66
CA ALA A 108 22.48 0.01 -5.96
C ALA A 108 21.23 0.89 -6.13
N CYS A 109 20.89 1.73 -5.15
CA CYS A 109 19.73 2.63 -5.17
C CYS A 109 20.13 4.04 -4.72
N SER A 110 19.26 5.02 -4.97
CA SER A 110 19.48 6.39 -4.47
C SER A 110 19.69 6.39 -2.95
N ASP A 111 20.45 7.38 -2.49
CA ASP A 111 20.66 7.71 -1.07
C ASP A 111 19.35 7.78 -0.28
N THR A 112 18.32 8.38 -0.87
CA THR A 112 16.95 8.55 -0.36
C THR A 112 16.09 7.27 -0.34
N CYS A 113 16.58 6.14 -0.86
CA CYS A 113 15.82 4.90 -0.89
C CYS A 113 15.67 4.28 0.51
N VAL A 114 14.42 4.14 0.98
CA VAL A 114 14.07 3.57 2.31
C VAL A 114 14.10 2.03 2.35
N LYS A 115 14.91 1.39 1.49
CA LYS A 115 14.97 -0.08 1.24
C LYS A 115 13.61 -0.73 0.95
N GLY A 116 13.66 -2.02 0.60
CA GLY A 116 12.50 -2.87 0.35
C GLY A 116 12.08 -3.65 1.59
N PHE A 117 11.34 -4.72 1.39
CA PHE A 117 10.90 -5.63 2.43
C PHE A 117 11.16 -7.09 2.07
N VAL A 118 11.07 -7.96 3.07
CA VAL A 118 11.32 -9.40 2.97
C VAL A 118 10.12 -10.16 3.50
N TYR A 119 9.73 -11.23 2.82
CA TYR A 119 8.70 -12.18 3.25
C TYR A 119 8.98 -13.57 2.69
N ALA A 120 8.47 -14.61 3.35
CA ALA A 120 8.42 -15.97 2.86
C ALA A 120 7.06 -16.27 2.21
N LEU A 121 7.08 -17.05 1.13
CA LEU A 121 5.87 -17.56 0.48
C LEU A 121 6.20 -18.89 -0.22
N ASN A 122 5.41 -19.93 0.04
CA ASN A 122 5.58 -21.26 -0.57
C ASN A 122 6.99 -21.85 -0.43
N GLY A 123 7.66 -21.59 0.70
CA GLY A 123 9.02 -22.07 1.00
C GLY A 123 10.15 -21.19 0.46
N ASP A 124 9.85 -20.16 -0.35
CA ASP A 124 10.84 -19.24 -0.89
C ASP A 124 10.89 -17.93 -0.11
N THR A 125 12.07 -17.30 -0.04
CA THR A 125 12.24 -15.95 0.52
C THR A 125 12.31 -14.91 -0.59
N TYR A 126 11.41 -13.93 -0.54
CA TYR A 126 11.33 -12.84 -1.50
C TYR A 126 11.81 -11.52 -0.91
N ARG A 127 12.62 -10.78 -1.69
CA ARG A 127 13.16 -9.45 -1.30
C ARG A 127 12.66 -8.40 -2.27
N LYS A 128 11.53 -7.77 -1.99
CA LYS A 128 10.82 -6.94 -2.99
C LYS A 128 10.97 -5.45 -2.75
N CYS A 129 11.02 -4.71 -3.86
CA CYS A 129 11.14 -3.26 -3.84
C CYS A 129 9.90 -2.63 -3.20
N ARG A 130 10.09 -1.75 -2.22
CA ARG A 130 9.02 -1.06 -1.49
C ARG A 130 8.00 -0.35 -2.39
N ASN A 131 8.41 0.13 -3.55
CA ASN A 131 7.53 0.86 -4.47
C ASN A 131 6.72 -0.03 -5.43
N ASP A 132 7.03 -1.33 -5.48
CA ASP A 132 6.53 -2.27 -6.50
C ASP A 132 5.95 -3.55 -5.90
N GLY A 133 6.47 -3.99 -4.75
CA GLY A 133 6.23 -5.32 -4.20
C GLY A 133 4.80 -5.59 -3.76
N MET A 134 4.08 -4.56 -3.30
CA MET A 134 2.65 -4.60 -2.99
C MET A 134 1.99 -3.42 -3.69
N PHE A 135 1.77 -3.58 -4.99
CA PHE A 135 1.15 -2.56 -5.84
C PHE A 135 0.03 -3.17 -6.68
N PHE A 136 -1.19 -3.07 -6.17
CA PHE A 136 -2.37 -3.77 -6.67
C PHE A 136 -3.38 -2.80 -7.24
N LEU A 137 -3.99 -3.18 -8.37
CA LEU A 137 -5.13 -2.46 -8.93
C LEU A 137 -6.32 -2.68 -8.00
N LEU A 138 -7.09 -1.64 -7.69
CA LEU A 138 -8.35 -1.77 -6.98
C LEU A 138 -9.41 -2.34 -7.93
N THR A 139 -9.92 -3.51 -7.57
CA THR A 139 -11.02 -4.23 -8.22
C THR A 139 -11.89 -4.86 -7.14
N ASN A 140 -13.07 -5.39 -7.50
CA ASN A 140 -13.92 -6.10 -6.54
C ASN A 140 -13.23 -7.34 -5.95
N GLU A 141 -12.35 -8.00 -6.72
CA GLU A 141 -11.63 -9.20 -6.29
C GLU A 141 -10.47 -8.87 -5.34
N THR A 142 -9.80 -7.74 -5.54
CA THR A 142 -8.60 -7.36 -4.78
C THR A 142 -8.90 -6.52 -3.54
N ALA A 143 -10.09 -5.91 -3.45
CA ALA A 143 -10.43 -4.90 -2.45
C ALA A 143 -10.22 -5.38 -1.00
N GLU A 144 -10.87 -6.48 -0.60
CA GLU A 144 -10.76 -7.00 0.77
C GLU A 144 -9.34 -7.51 1.09
N HIS A 145 -8.60 -8.02 0.08
CA HIS A 145 -7.21 -8.42 0.26
C HIS A 145 -6.27 -7.22 0.44
N ILE A 146 -6.53 -6.11 -0.25
CA ILE A 146 -5.83 -4.84 -0.04
C ILE A 146 -6.05 -4.37 1.41
N ALA A 147 -7.30 -4.41 1.90
CA ALA A 147 -7.64 -4.05 3.27
C ALA A 147 -6.91 -4.94 4.28
N GLY A 148 -6.92 -6.26 4.11
CA GLY A 148 -6.21 -7.19 4.98
C GLY A 148 -4.71 -6.91 5.07
N LEU A 149 -4.05 -6.66 3.93
CA LEU A 149 -2.62 -6.35 3.90
C LEU A 149 -2.28 -5.03 4.59
N VAL A 150 -3.01 -3.95 4.32
CA VAL A 150 -2.73 -2.64 4.95
C VAL A 150 -3.04 -2.65 6.45
N CYS A 151 -4.12 -3.29 6.87
CA CYS A 151 -4.48 -3.40 8.29
C CYS A 151 -3.44 -4.25 9.04
N ALA A 152 -2.97 -5.35 8.46
CA ALA A 152 -1.89 -6.14 9.06
C ALA A 152 -0.61 -5.32 9.25
N GLU A 153 -0.21 -4.53 8.25
CA GLU A 153 0.94 -3.63 8.36
C GLU A 153 0.75 -2.58 9.47
N VAL A 154 -0.45 -1.99 9.58
CA VAL A 154 -0.77 -1.01 10.63
C VAL A 154 -0.73 -1.65 12.01
N ILE A 155 -1.38 -2.80 12.21
CA ILE A 155 -1.40 -3.55 13.48
C ILE A 155 0.04 -3.83 13.93
N VAL A 156 0.86 -4.38 13.03
CA VAL A 156 2.23 -4.75 13.36
C VAL A 156 3.09 -3.53 13.69
N ARG A 157 2.90 -2.41 12.98
CA ARG A 157 3.59 -1.16 13.33
C ARG A 157 3.19 -0.68 14.71
N LYS A 158 1.90 -0.68 15.03
CA LYS A 158 1.39 -0.26 16.34
C LYS A 158 1.93 -1.10 17.49
N SER A 159 2.05 -2.42 17.31
CA SER A 159 2.61 -3.30 18.34
C SER A 159 4.11 -3.08 18.59
N ALA A 160 4.79 -2.29 17.75
CA ALA A 160 6.21 -1.96 17.89
C ALA A 160 6.45 -0.52 18.38
N LEU A 161 5.39 0.23 18.69
CA LEU A 161 5.41 1.57 19.29
C LEU A 161 5.41 1.46 20.82
#